data_AF-A0A934DGG0-F1
#
_entry.id   AF-A0A934DGG0-F1
#
_cell.length_a   1.000
_cell.length_b   1.000
_cell.length_c   1.000
_cell.angle_alpha   90.00
_cell.angle_beta   90.00
_cell.angle_gamma   90.00
#
_symmetry.space_group_name_H-M   'P 1'
#
loop_
_entity.id
_entity.type
_entity.pdbx_description
1 polymer ?
#
loop_
_entity_poly.entity_id
_entity_poly.type
_entity_poly.pdbx_seq_one_letter_code
_entity_poly.pdbx_strand_id
1 'polypeptide(L)'
;MISKKTKYALKALMYLAGQSPDEPVLISELAREERIPRKFLEAILLTLKNSGILHSKVGKGGGYSLAREPRNITIGSIVKVLEGGYAPVQCLNESAAPGCEECGDPTSCGVRLVMSDVMQALTTVLETSTLADMIERSANAERARARIVDFSI
;
A
#
# COMPACT_ATOMS: atom_id res chain seq x y z
N MET A 1 -9.87 -8.02 -2.37
CA MET A 1 -9.33 -7.96 -0.99
C MET A 1 -7.85 -7.67 -1.08
N ILE A 2 -7.28 -6.78 -0.25
CA ILE A 2 -5.85 -6.47 -0.27
C ILE A 2 -5.04 -7.66 0.28
N SER A 3 -3.96 -8.05 -0.41
CA SER A 3 -3.14 -9.18 0.02
C SER A 3 -2.32 -8.86 1.28
N LYS A 4 -1.86 -9.93 1.94
CA LYS A 4 -0.91 -9.81 3.06
C LYS A 4 0.39 -9.13 2.64
N LYS A 5 0.84 -9.34 1.39
CA LYS A 5 2.02 -8.69 0.79
C LYS A 5 1.86 -7.16 0.81
N THR A 6 0.71 -6.68 0.35
CA THR A 6 0.42 -5.23 0.29
C THR A 6 0.22 -4.63 1.67
N LYS A 7 -0.44 -5.35 2.60
CA LYS A 7 -0.50 -4.91 4.00
C LYS A 7 0.89 -4.73 4.61
N TYR A 8 1.80 -5.69 4.38
CA TYR A 8 3.18 -5.61 4.86
C TYR A 8 3.97 -4.48 4.21
N ALA A 9 3.78 -4.24 2.91
CA ALA A 9 4.37 -3.10 2.23
C ALA A 9 3.94 -1.77 2.86
N LEU A 10 2.64 -1.57 3.09
CA LEU A 10 2.13 -0.33 3.67
C LEU A 10 2.69 -0.07 5.08
N LYS A 11 2.76 -1.10 5.93
CA LYS A 11 3.39 -0.99 7.25
C LYS A 11 4.87 -0.60 7.16
N ALA A 12 5.62 -1.28 6.30
CA ALA A 12 7.04 -1.00 6.09
C ALA A 12 7.28 0.42 5.55
N LEU A 13 6.47 0.87 4.59
CA LEU A 13 6.54 2.22 4.02
C LEU A 13 6.19 3.29 5.05
N MET A 14 5.18 3.05 5.90
CA MET A 14 4.82 3.96 6.99
C MET A 14 5.97 4.12 7.99
N TYR A 15 6.67 3.03 8.35
CA TYR A 15 7.87 3.09 9.19
C TYR A 15 8.97 3.93 8.53
N LEU A 16 9.28 3.65 7.26
CA LEU A 16 10.31 4.38 6.50
C LEU A 16 9.97 5.86 6.34
N ALA A 17 8.70 6.22 6.21
CA ALA A 17 8.24 7.60 6.12
C ALA A 17 8.45 8.41 7.40
N GLY A 18 8.56 7.73 8.55
CA GLY A 18 8.90 8.35 9.83
C GLY A 18 10.41 8.55 10.03
N GLN A 19 11.25 8.04 9.13
CA GLN A 19 12.70 8.20 9.20
C GLN A 19 13.16 9.36 8.32
N SER A 20 14.38 9.85 8.59
CA SER A 20 15.02 10.82 7.71
C SER A 20 15.29 10.19 6.32
N PRO A 21 15.08 10.89 5.19
CA PRO A 21 15.42 10.39 3.86
C PRO A 21 16.90 9.97 3.73
N ASP A 22 17.78 10.60 4.51
CA ASP A 22 19.23 10.36 4.53
C ASP A 22 19.65 9.19 5.44
N GLU A 23 18.70 8.56 6.13
CA GLU A 23 18.92 7.45 7.06
C GLU A 23 18.24 6.17 6.55
N PRO A 24 18.90 5.39 5.67
CA PRO A 24 18.37 4.12 5.22
C PRO A 24 18.22 3.12 6.37
N VAL A 25 17.11 2.41 6.40
CA VAL A 25 16.81 1.41 7.42
C VAL A 25 17.21 0.02 6.93
N LEU A 26 17.91 -0.73 7.78
CA LEU A 26 18.24 -2.12 7.49
C LEU A 26 16.98 -2.97 7.46
N ILE A 27 16.91 -3.90 6.50
CA ILE A 27 15.77 -4.80 6.39
C ILE A 27 15.54 -5.66 7.65
N SER A 28 16.61 -6.01 8.37
CA SER A 28 16.51 -6.75 9.63
C SER A 28 15.86 -5.94 10.74
N GLU A 29 16.11 -4.63 10.77
CA GLU A 29 15.48 -3.71 11.70
C GLU A 29 14.00 -3.54 11.33
N LEU A 30 13.73 -3.20 10.07
CA LEU A 30 12.37 -3.02 9.57
C LEU A 30 11.49 -4.26 9.77
N ALA A 31 12.04 -5.46 9.53
CA ALA A 31 11.36 -6.72 9.79
C ALA A 31 11.02 -6.92 11.28
N ARG A 32 11.91 -6.52 12.19
CA ARG A 32 11.71 -6.62 13.63
C ARG A 32 10.65 -5.63 14.12
N GLU A 33 10.80 -4.35 13.79
CA GLU A 33 9.90 -3.29 14.26
C GLU A 33 8.47 -3.50 13.74
N GLU A 34 8.33 -3.88 12.46
CA GLU A 34 7.00 -4.09 11.88
C GLU A 34 6.44 -5.51 12.05
N ARG A 35 7.21 -6.40 12.68
CA ARG A 35 6.89 -7.82 12.90
C ARG A 35 6.52 -8.54 11.60
N ILE A 36 7.36 -8.35 10.57
CA ILE A 36 7.19 -8.94 9.23
C ILE A 36 8.25 -10.01 9.02
N PRO A 37 7.91 -11.22 8.53
CA PRO A 37 8.90 -12.22 8.19
C PRO A 37 9.92 -11.67 7.16
N ARG A 38 11.20 -11.67 7.52
CA ARG A 38 12.26 -11.03 6.73
C ARG A 38 12.27 -11.46 5.26
N LYS A 39 12.16 -12.76 4.97
CA LYS A 39 12.13 -13.28 3.58
C LYS A 39 10.98 -12.70 2.74
N PHE A 40 9.82 -12.48 3.37
CA PHE A 40 8.69 -11.84 2.68
C PHE A 40 8.97 -10.36 2.44
N LEU A 41 9.54 -9.67 3.44
CA LEU A 41 9.90 -8.27 3.31
C LEU A 41 10.95 -8.05 2.21
N GLU A 42 11.92 -8.95 2.04
CA GLU A 42 12.94 -8.89 0.97
C GLU A 42 12.30 -8.80 -0.41
N ALA A 43 11.34 -9.67 -0.71
CA ALA A 43 10.63 -9.67 -1.99
C ALA A 43 9.76 -8.41 -2.18
N ILE A 44 9.12 -7.93 -1.11
CA ILE A 44 8.30 -6.71 -1.14
C ILE A 44 9.17 -5.49 -1.44
N LEU A 45 10.24 -5.27 -0.67
CA LEU A 45 11.10 -4.09 -0.82
C LEU A 45 11.83 -4.09 -2.16
N LEU A 46 12.21 -5.27 -2.68
CA LEU A 46 12.77 -5.38 -4.03
C LEU A 46 11.77 -4.92 -5.10
N THR A 47 10.51 -5.35 -4.99
CA THR A 47 9.44 -4.92 -5.92
C THR A 47 9.25 -3.41 -5.87
N LEU A 48 9.14 -2.84 -4.65
CA LEU A 48 8.95 -1.40 -4.45
C LEU A 48 10.15 -0.58 -4.92
N LYS A 49 11.39 -1.06 -4.70
CA LYS A 49 12.61 -0.46 -5.24
C LYS A 49 12.57 -0.41 -6.77
N ASN A 50 12.25 -1.53 -7.41
CA ASN A 50 12.23 -1.62 -8.87
C ASN A 50 11.15 -0.71 -9.49
N SER A 51 10.07 -0.43 -8.74
CA SER A 51 9.04 0.56 -9.15
C SER A 51 9.43 2.02 -8.90
N GLY A 52 10.57 2.29 -8.25
CA GLY A 52 11.02 3.64 -7.91
C GLY A 52 10.33 4.27 -6.70
N ILE A 53 9.62 3.49 -5.88
CA ILE A 53 9.03 3.96 -4.60
C ILE A 53 10.11 4.02 -3.50
N LEU A 54 11.11 3.12 -3.58
CA LEU A 54 12.20 3.04 -2.61
C LEU A 54 13.57 3.23 -3.27
N HIS A 55 14.48 3.81 -2.52
CA HIS A 55 15.92 3.69 -2.74
C HIS A 55 16.51 2.57 -1.88
N SER A 56 17.62 2.01 -2.35
CA SER A 56 18.40 1.03 -1.59
C SER A 56 19.88 1.41 -1.63
N LYS A 57 20.53 1.46 -0.48
CA LYS A 57 21.98 1.67 -0.36
C LYS A 57 22.63 0.36 0.08
N VAL A 58 23.71 -0.04 -0.60
CA VAL A 58 24.48 -1.25 -0.27
C VAL A 58 25.69 -0.88 0.58
N GLY A 59 26.11 -1.77 1.48
CA GLY A 59 27.32 -1.59 2.30
C GLY A 59 27.02 -1.14 3.75
N LYS A 60 28.06 -0.70 4.46
CA LYS A 60 27.96 -0.24 5.85
C LYS A 60 27.10 1.04 5.91
N GLY A 61 26.07 1.04 6.76
CA GLY A 61 25.06 2.11 6.77
C GLY A 61 24.15 2.12 5.53
N GLY A 62 24.02 0.97 4.88
CA GLY A 62 23.04 0.72 3.83
C GLY A 62 21.65 0.41 4.38
N GLY A 63 20.70 0.14 3.48
CA GLY A 63 19.30 -0.08 3.85
C GLY A 63 18.35 0.42 2.78
N TYR A 64 17.09 0.63 3.17
CA TYR A 64 16.04 1.19 2.33
C TYR A 64 15.55 2.53 2.87
N SER A 65 15.25 3.46 1.97
CA SER A 65 14.59 4.74 2.28
C SER A 65 13.57 5.06 1.18
N LEU A 66 12.65 5.98 1.43
CA LEU A 66 11.71 6.43 0.41
C LEU A 66 12.46 7.16 -0.71
N ALA A 67 12.07 6.91 -1.96
CA ALA A 67 12.64 7.61 -3.11
C ALA A 67 12.02 9.00 -3.34
N ARG A 68 10.89 9.28 -2.68
CA ARG A 68 10.10 10.51 -2.81
C ARG A 68 9.46 10.83 -1.47
N GLU A 69 9.05 12.09 -1.29
CA GLU A 69 8.34 12.51 -0.08
C GLU A 69 7.01 11.73 0.08
N PRO A 70 6.59 11.39 1.32
CA PRO A 70 5.36 10.63 1.57
C PRO A 70 4.09 11.21 0.94
N ARG A 71 4.00 12.54 0.83
CA ARG A 71 2.87 13.25 0.18
C ARG A 71 2.78 13.02 -1.32
N ASN A 72 3.86 12.56 -1.96
CA ASN A 72 3.92 12.28 -3.40
C ASN A 72 3.78 10.78 -3.72
N ILE A 73 3.46 9.96 -2.71
CA ILE A 73 3.29 8.51 -2.86
C ILE A 73 1.85 8.16 -2.51
N THR A 74 1.02 7.88 -3.53
CA THR A 74 -0.36 7.47 -3.32
C THR A 74 -0.44 6.01 -2.86
N ILE A 75 -1.42 5.68 -2.01
CA ILE A 75 -1.68 4.29 -1.63
C ILE A 75 -2.05 3.46 -2.86
N GLY A 76 -2.76 4.07 -3.81
CA GLY A 76 -3.06 3.49 -5.11
C GLY A 76 -1.81 3.03 -5.86
N SER A 77 -0.78 3.87 -5.98
CA SER A 77 0.47 3.51 -6.66
C SER A 77 1.14 2.27 -6.04
N ILE A 78 1.13 2.16 -4.71
CA ILE A 78 1.67 1.02 -3.97
C ILE A 78 0.85 -0.24 -4.26
N VAL A 79 -0.48 -0.15 -4.20
CA VAL A 79 -1.39 -1.27 -4.46
C VAL A 79 -1.26 -1.76 -5.91
N LYS A 80 -1.24 -0.86 -6.90
CA LYS A 80 -1.02 -1.21 -8.31
C LYS A 80 0.27 -1.97 -8.53
N VAL A 81 1.38 -1.52 -7.94
CA VAL A 81 2.69 -2.18 -8.06
C VAL A 81 2.68 -3.61 -7.48
N LEU A 82 1.90 -3.85 -6.42
CA LEU A 82 1.96 -5.12 -5.69
C LEU A 82 0.90 -6.13 -6.10
N GLU A 83 -0.29 -5.66 -6.51
CA GLU A 83 -1.46 -6.46 -6.88
C GLU A 83 -1.73 -6.47 -8.40
N GLY A 84 -1.18 -5.51 -9.15
CA GLY A 84 -1.39 -5.39 -10.60
C GLY A 84 -2.69 -4.67 -11.02
N GLY A 85 -3.54 -4.26 -10.09
CA GLY A 85 -4.77 -3.51 -10.39
C GLY A 85 -5.76 -3.46 -9.22
N TYR A 86 -6.96 -2.94 -9.49
CA TYR A 86 -8.05 -2.80 -8.50
C TYR A 86 -9.27 -3.67 -8.79
N ALA A 87 -9.24 -4.45 -9.86
CA ALA A 87 -10.40 -5.17 -10.38
C ALA A 87 -10.94 -6.17 -9.33
N PRO A 88 -12.18 -5.98 -8.84
CA PRO A 88 -12.78 -6.89 -7.86
C PRO A 88 -13.29 -8.19 -8.49
N VAL A 89 -13.47 -8.20 -9.82
CA VAL A 89 -13.88 -9.37 -10.62
C VAL A 89 -13.03 -9.45 -11.89
N GLN A 90 -12.84 -10.66 -12.41
CA GLN A 90 -11.97 -10.92 -13.56
C GLN A 90 -12.35 -10.10 -14.80
N CYS A 91 -13.63 -9.91 -15.07
CA CYS A 91 -14.08 -9.15 -16.24
C CYS A 91 -13.76 -7.64 -16.18
N LEU A 92 -13.37 -7.10 -15.01
CA LEU A 92 -12.89 -5.72 -14.84
C LEU A 92 -11.35 -5.62 -14.89
N ASN A 93 -10.65 -6.75 -14.96
CA ASN A 93 -9.19 -6.75 -15.00
C ASN A 93 -8.70 -6.58 -16.45
N GLU A 94 -8.13 -5.40 -16.75
CA GLU A 94 -7.60 -5.06 -18.07
C GLU A 94 -6.48 -5.99 -18.55
N SER A 95 -5.76 -6.63 -17.61
CA SER A 95 -4.66 -7.55 -17.90
C SER A 95 -5.08 -9.02 -17.98
N ALA A 96 -6.34 -9.35 -17.68
CA ALA A 96 -6.83 -10.72 -17.72
C ALA A 96 -7.55 -11.01 -19.05
N ALA A 97 -7.11 -12.06 -19.74
CA ALA A 97 -7.85 -12.68 -20.84
C ALA A 97 -8.18 -14.14 -20.49
N PRO A 98 -9.37 -14.67 -20.85
CA PRO A 98 -10.52 -13.98 -21.43
C PRO A 98 -11.45 -13.43 -20.32
N GLY A 99 -12.50 -12.71 -20.73
CA GLY A 99 -13.56 -12.24 -19.85
C GLY A 99 -14.31 -13.37 -19.11
N CYS A 100 -15.49 -13.06 -18.60
CA CYS A 100 -16.31 -14.01 -17.84
C CYS A 100 -16.96 -15.05 -18.78
N GLU A 101 -16.76 -16.35 -18.52
CA GLU A 101 -17.27 -17.45 -19.35
C GLU A 101 -18.81 -17.52 -19.34
N GLU A 102 -19.42 -17.17 -18.21
CA GLU A 102 -20.87 -17.16 -18.02
C GLU A 102 -21.53 -15.84 -18.49
N CYS A 103 -20.74 -14.91 -19.03
CA CYS A 103 -21.24 -13.60 -19.43
C CYS A 103 -21.74 -13.62 -20.86
N GLY A 104 -23.06 -13.44 -21.04
CA GLY A 104 -23.64 -13.27 -22.38
C GLY A 104 -23.23 -11.93 -23.01
N ASP A 105 -23.53 -10.82 -22.35
CA ASP A 105 -23.18 -9.47 -22.78
C ASP A 105 -22.60 -8.66 -21.60
N PRO A 106 -21.31 -8.25 -21.67
CA PRO A 106 -20.69 -7.44 -20.64
C PRO A 106 -21.38 -6.09 -20.41
N THR A 107 -22.03 -5.51 -21.43
CA THR A 107 -22.64 -4.17 -21.31
C THR A 107 -23.95 -4.18 -20.52
N SER A 108 -24.66 -5.33 -20.48
CA SER A 108 -25.89 -5.52 -19.72
C SER A 108 -25.73 -6.37 -18.46
N CYS A 109 -24.51 -6.87 -18.18
CA CYS A 109 -24.23 -7.68 -17.00
C CYS A 109 -24.32 -6.85 -15.70
N GLY A 110 -25.41 -7.02 -14.95
CA GLY A 110 -25.64 -6.29 -13.69
C GLY A 110 -24.53 -6.47 -12.64
N VAL A 111 -23.91 -7.66 -12.57
CA VAL A 111 -22.77 -7.92 -11.67
C VAL A 111 -21.58 -7.03 -12.06
N ARG A 112 -21.27 -6.95 -13.36
CA ARG A 112 -20.18 -6.11 -13.86
C ARG A 112 -20.43 -4.64 -13.55
N LEU A 113 -21.65 -4.15 -13.79
CA LEU A 113 -22.01 -2.75 -13.57
C LEU A 113 -21.83 -2.36 -12.10
N VAL A 114 -22.39 -3.13 -11.16
CA VAL A 114 -22.23 -2.87 -9.72
C VAL A 114 -20.75 -2.98 -9.30
N MET A 115 -20.03 -3.97 -9.81
CA MET A 115 -18.60 -4.13 -9.48
C MET A 115 -17.72 -3.02 -10.07
N SER A 116 -18.14 -2.40 -11.17
CA SER A 116 -17.48 -1.22 -11.74
C SER A 116 -17.60 -0.03 -10.78
N ASP A 117 -18.78 0.18 -10.19
CA ASP A 117 -18.99 1.23 -9.19
C ASP A 117 -18.13 1.01 -7.94
N VAL A 118 -18.05 -0.25 -7.47
CA VAL A 118 -17.16 -0.63 -6.35
C VAL A 118 -15.70 -0.34 -6.68
N MET A 119 -15.25 -0.71 -7.89
CA MET A 119 -13.88 -0.45 -8.34
C MET A 119 -13.60 1.05 -8.43
N GLN A 120 -14.56 1.84 -8.92
CA GLN A 120 -14.44 3.29 -9.00
C GLN A 120 -14.29 3.91 -7.60
N ALA A 121 -15.15 3.55 -6.66
CA ALA A 121 -15.08 4.04 -5.28
C ALA A 121 -13.75 3.66 -4.61
N LEU A 122 -13.30 2.42 -4.80
CA LEU A 122 -12.01 1.95 -4.29
C LEU A 122 -10.84 2.77 -4.88
N THR A 123 -10.86 2.96 -6.21
CA THR A 123 -9.82 3.69 -6.93
C THR A 123 -9.75 5.14 -6.45
N THR A 124 -10.90 5.80 -6.28
CA THR A 124 -10.95 7.17 -5.75
C THR A 124 -10.28 7.27 -4.38
N VAL A 125 -10.62 6.38 -3.44
CA VAL A 125 -10.03 6.40 -2.09
C VAL A 125 -8.52 6.16 -2.15
N LEU A 126 -8.07 5.16 -2.91
CA LEU A 126 -6.66 4.76 -2.94
C LEU A 126 -5.77 5.78 -3.67
N GLU A 127 -6.23 6.33 -4.79
CA GLU A 127 -5.44 7.28 -5.59
C GLU A 127 -5.39 8.68 -4.97
N THR A 128 -6.39 9.05 -4.16
CA THR A 128 -6.40 10.36 -3.45
C THR A 128 -5.76 10.30 -2.07
N SER A 129 -5.56 9.10 -1.50
CA SER A 129 -4.86 8.94 -0.23
C SER A 129 -3.37 8.76 -0.46
N THR A 130 -2.56 9.51 0.27
CA THR A 130 -1.09 9.43 0.26
C THR A 130 -0.55 8.73 1.49
N LEU A 131 0.73 8.37 1.47
CA LEU A 131 1.43 7.85 2.64
C LEU A 131 1.46 8.87 3.78
N ALA A 132 1.54 10.17 3.46
CA ALA A 132 1.42 11.25 4.45
C ALA A 132 0.04 11.25 5.12
N ASP A 133 -1.04 11.12 4.34
CA ASP A 133 -2.41 11.07 4.89
C ASP A 133 -2.61 9.85 5.80
N MET A 134 -1.99 8.72 5.45
CA MET A 134 -2.03 7.51 6.28
C MET A 134 -1.37 7.73 7.64
N ILE A 135 -0.21 8.39 7.67
CA ILE A 135 0.51 8.74 8.90
C ILE A 135 -0.32 9.71 9.74
N GLU A 136 -0.88 10.75 9.11
CA GLU A 136 -1.72 11.73 9.79
C GLU A 136 -2.97 11.09 10.41
N ARG A 137 -3.63 10.17 9.70
CA ARG A 137 -4.76 9.40 10.23
C ARG A 137 -4.38 8.60 11.48
N SER A 138 -3.21 7.97 11.51
CA SER A 138 -2.73 7.24 12.70
C SER A 138 -2.51 8.20 13.87
N ALA A 139 -1.79 9.29 13.63
CA ALA A 139 -1.49 10.29 14.66
C ALA A 139 -2.76 10.95 15.23
N ASN A 140 -3.75 11.26 14.38
CA ASN A 140 -5.05 11.78 14.80
C ASN A 140 -5.81 10.77 15.67
N ALA A 141 -5.81 9.49 15.31
CA ALA A 141 -6.47 8.45 16.10
C ALA A 141 -5.79 8.24 17.46
N GLU A 142 -4.46 8.30 17.54
CA GLU A 142 -3.69 8.23 18.79
C GLU A 142 -3.99 9.41 19.71
N ARG A 143 -3.99 10.64 19.18
CA ARG A 143 -4.37 11.85 19.92
C ARG A 143 -5.80 11.79 20.46
N ALA A 144 -6.74 11.32 19.65
CA ALA A 144 -8.14 11.16 20.07
C ALA A 144 -8.27 10.15 21.21
N ARG A 145 -7.53 9.03 21.16
CA ARG A 145 -7.49 8.03 22.24
C ARG A 145 -6.89 8.60 23.53
N ALA A 146 -5.77 9.31 23.44
CA ALA A 146 -5.12 9.90 24.62
C ALA A 146 -6.03 10.89 25.36
N ARG A 147 -6.80 11.70 24.62
CA ARG A 147 -7.79 12.62 25.21
C ARG A 147 -8.91 11.92 25.99
N ILE A 148 -9.37 10.76 25.53
CA ILE A 148 -10.43 10.01 26.24
C ILE A 148 -9.95 9.50 27.61
N VAL A 149 -8.67 9.16 27.73
CA VAL A 149 -8.08 8.65 28.98
C VAL A 149 -7.92 9.78 30.01
N ASP A 150 -7.69 11.02 29.58
CA ASP A 150 -7.48 12.19 30.45
C ASP A 150 -8.77 12.70 31.13
N PHE A 151 -9.95 12.38 30.62
CA PHE A 151 -11.25 12.75 31.20
C PHE A 151 -11.82 11.72 32.19
N SER A 152 -11.05 10.71 32.57
CA SER A 152 -11.48 9.64 33.48
C SER A 152 -10.90 9.77 34.91
N ILE A 153 -10.48 10.97 35.32
CA ILE A 153 -9.99 11.28 36.69
C ILE A 153 -10.97 12.22 37.39
#